data_AF-A0A0D7B9S3-F1
#
_entry.id   AF-A0A0D7B9S3-F1
#
_cell.length_a   1.000
_cell.length_b   1.000
_cell.length_c   1.000
_cell.angle_alpha   90.00
_cell.angle_beta   90.00
_cell.angle_gamma   90.00
#
_symmetry.space_group_name_H-M   'P 1'
#
loop_
_entity.id
_entity.type
_entity.pdbx_description
1 polymer ?
#
loop_
_entity_poly.entity_id
_entity_poly.type
_entity_poly.pdbx_seq_one_letter_code
_entity_poly.pdbx_strand_id
1 'polypeptide(L)'
;MVKSDSYVLQLHRKELALTDDYTPQLKSAIHELEDEIDTLERQIPVFEAILNNLQRAIAASKRSLALRCAVLSPIHRLPNELLVVIFQHCIPPDNDNRASLGDDVRWILLRVCRSWRSVLEGTPTLW
;
A
#
# COMPACT_ATOMS: atom_id res chain seq x y z
N MET A 1 -24.17 6.22 -23.98
CA MET A 1 -24.69 6.01 -22.61
C MET A 1 -26.13 6.56 -22.44
N VAL A 2 -26.96 6.60 -23.49
CA VAL A 2 -28.30 7.26 -23.51
C VAL A 2 -29.43 6.30 -23.95
N LYS A 3 -29.12 5.03 -24.24
CA LYS A 3 -30.08 4.06 -24.80
C LYS A 3 -30.83 3.24 -23.73
N SER A 4 -30.41 3.29 -22.47
CA SER A 4 -31.02 2.51 -21.38
C SER A 4 -32.40 3.06 -21.00
N ASP A 5 -32.51 4.37 -20.79
CA ASP A 5 -33.73 4.99 -20.27
C ASP A 5 -34.90 4.92 -21.28
N SER A 6 -34.59 5.03 -22.58
CA SER A 6 -35.61 4.92 -23.64
C SER A 6 -36.17 3.50 -23.77
N TYR A 7 -35.36 2.48 -23.48
CA TYR A 7 -35.78 1.07 -23.51
C TYR A 7 -36.64 0.72 -22.28
N VAL A 8 -36.25 1.22 -21.10
CA VAL A 8 -37.02 1.08 -19.85
C VAL A 8 -38.40 1.77 -19.97
N LEU A 9 -38.45 2.96 -20.57
CA LEU A 9 -39.71 3.67 -20.79
C LEU A 9 -40.60 3.02 -21.86
N GLN A 10 -40.01 2.37 -22.88
CA GLN A 10 -40.76 1.62 -23.90
C GLN A 10 -41.34 0.31 -23.36
N LEU A 11 -40.63 -0.37 -22.45
CA LEU A 11 -41.16 -1.53 -21.72
C LEU A 11 -42.34 -1.12 -20.83
N HIS A 12 -42.19 -0.04 -20.04
CA HIS A 12 -43.27 0.49 -19.20
C HIS A 12 -44.53 0.89 -19.98
N ARG A 13 -44.38 1.50 -21.17
CA ARG A 13 -45.53 1.89 -22.02
C ARG A 13 -46.29 0.68 -22.57
N LYS A 14 -45.61 -0.45 -22.80
CA LYS A 14 -46.21 -1.70 -23.29
C LYS A 14 -46.80 -2.54 -22.13
N GLU A 15 -46.27 -2.38 -20.93
CA GLU A 15 -46.73 -3.01 -19.67
C GLU A 15 -47.94 -2.31 -19.01
N LEU A 16 -48.31 -1.08 -19.38
CA LEU A 16 -49.51 -0.42 -18.84
C LEU A 16 -50.84 -1.08 -19.26
N ALA A 17 -50.80 -2.16 -20.05
CA ALA A 17 -51.93 -3.06 -20.30
C ALA A 17 -51.89 -4.33 -19.43
N LEU A 18 -51.14 -4.32 -18.31
CA LEU A 18 -51.05 -5.42 -17.36
C LEU A 18 -52.25 -5.42 -16.42
N THR A 19 -52.86 -6.59 -16.31
CA THR A 19 -53.94 -6.96 -15.39
C THR A 19 -53.57 -6.68 -13.92
N ASP A 20 -54.56 -6.30 -13.12
CA ASP A 20 -54.49 -5.87 -11.71
C ASP A 20 -53.66 -6.83 -10.79
N ASP A 21 -53.62 -8.12 -11.13
CA ASP A 21 -52.99 -9.21 -10.38
C ASP A 21 -51.43 -9.25 -10.43
N TYR A 22 -50.80 -8.66 -11.46
CA TYR A 22 -49.32 -8.68 -11.59
C TYR A 22 -48.62 -7.57 -10.81
N THR A 23 -49.35 -6.49 -10.49
CA THR A 23 -48.80 -5.35 -9.76
C THR A 23 -48.35 -5.64 -8.32
N PRO A 24 -49.05 -6.48 -7.50
CA PRO A 24 -48.56 -6.83 -6.18
C PRO A 24 -47.33 -7.74 -6.21
N GLN A 25 -47.27 -8.67 -7.18
CA GLN A 25 -46.16 -9.62 -7.34
C GLN A 25 -44.87 -8.90 -7.77
N LEU A 26 -44.98 -7.88 -8.63
CA LEU A 26 -43.85 -7.05 -8.99
C LEU A 26 -43.38 -6.18 -7.82
N LYS A 27 -44.31 -5.63 -7.02
CA LYS A 27 -43.98 -4.84 -5.83
C LYS A 27 -43.28 -5.67 -4.75
N SER A 28 -43.71 -6.92 -4.52
CA SER A 28 -43.02 -7.80 -3.58
C SER A 28 -41.60 -8.13 -4.05
N ALA A 29 -41.42 -8.44 -5.34
CA ALA A 29 -40.10 -8.70 -5.91
C ALA A 29 -39.17 -7.47 -5.83
N ILE A 30 -39.70 -6.27 -6.04
CA ILE A 30 -38.93 -5.02 -5.85
C ILE A 30 -38.52 -4.88 -4.39
N HIS A 31 -39.43 -5.09 -3.45
CA HIS A 31 -39.13 -4.97 -2.02
C HIS A 31 -38.09 -5.99 -1.54
N GLU A 32 -38.17 -7.24 -2.03
CA GLU A 32 -37.16 -8.27 -1.75
C GLU A 32 -35.77 -7.88 -2.24
N LEU A 33 -35.67 -7.29 -3.43
CA LEU A 33 -34.40 -6.79 -3.97
C LEU A 33 -33.89 -5.56 -3.21
N GLU A 34 -34.79 -4.65 -2.80
CA GLU A 34 -34.42 -3.51 -1.95
C GLU A 34 -33.84 -3.99 -0.61
N ASP A 35 -34.47 -4.96 0.03
CA ASP A 35 -33.99 -5.56 1.28
C ASP A 35 -32.64 -6.27 1.12
N GLU A 36 -32.43 -6.96 -0.02
CA GLU A 36 -31.15 -7.60 -0.34
C GLU A 36 -30.04 -6.55 -0.55
N ILE A 37 -30.32 -5.48 -1.31
CA ILE A 37 -29.39 -4.36 -1.51
C ILE A 37 -29.03 -3.74 -0.17
N ASP A 38 -30.02 -3.41 0.66
CA ASP A 38 -29.82 -2.86 2.01
C ASP A 38 -28.93 -3.77 2.86
N THR A 39 -29.15 -5.08 2.77
CA THR A 39 -28.40 -6.08 3.53
C THR A 39 -26.94 -6.17 3.06
N LEU A 40 -26.70 -6.11 1.75
CA LEU A 40 -25.36 -6.12 1.17
C LEU A 40 -24.62 -4.81 1.47
N GLU A 41 -25.29 -3.67 1.34
CA GLU A 41 -24.73 -2.35 1.67
C GLU A 41 -24.31 -2.26 3.14
N ARG A 42 -25.05 -2.86 4.06
CA ARG A 42 -24.67 -2.96 5.48
C ARG A 42 -23.47 -3.88 5.72
N GLN A 43 -23.27 -4.90 4.88
CA GLN A 43 -22.15 -5.84 5.01
C GLN A 43 -20.83 -5.26 4.49
N ILE A 44 -20.86 -4.42 3.44
CA ILE A 44 -19.67 -3.77 2.86
C ILE A 44 -18.77 -3.13 3.92
N PRO A 45 -19.24 -2.20 4.78
CA PRO A 45 -18.37 -1.53 5.75
C PRO A 45 -17.79 -2.50 6.79
N VAL A 46 -18.50 -3.59 7.11
CA VAL A 46 -18.01 -4.62 8.02
C VAL A 46 -16.82 -5.36 7.39
N PHE A 47 -16.94 -5.79 6.14
CA PHE A 47 -15.85 -6.46 5.44
C PHE A 47 -14.67 -5.51 5.18
N GLU A 48 -14.92 -4.25 4.86
CA GLU A 48 -13.88 -3.23 4.73
C GLU A 48 -13.13 -3.03 6.05
N ALA A 49 -13.83 -2.96 7.18
CA ALA A 49 -13.19 -2.87 8.49
C ALA A 49 -12.31 -4.09 8.79
N ILE A 50 -12.77 -5.30 8.45
CA ILE A 50 -11.98 -6.53 8.60
C ILE A 50 -10.74 -6.50 7.71
N LEU A 51 -10.88 -6.12 6.43
CA LEU A 51 -9.75 -6.00 5.51
C LEU A 51 -8.71 -4.98 6.01
N ASN A 52 -9.16 -3.81 6.46
CA ASN A 52 -8.29 -2.79 7.03
C ASN A 52 -7.55 -3.30 8.28
N ASN A 53 -8.22 -4.07 9.14
CA ASN A 53 -7.59 -4.68 10.31
C ASN A 53 -6.49 -5.68 9.92
N LEU A 54 -6.79 -6.57 8.98
CA LEU A 54 -5.84 -7.58 8.51
C LEU A 54 -4.64 -6.94 7.82
N GLN A 55 -4.86 -5.92 6.98
CA GLN A 55 -3.78 -5.15 6.35
C GLN A 55 -2.88 -4.48 7.38
N ARG A 56 -3.45 -3.88 8.43
CA ARG A 56 -2.67 -3.31 9.54
C ARG A 56 -1.85 -4.38 10.27
N ALA A 57 -2.42 -5.54 10.54
CA ALA A 57 -1.73 -6.66 11.17
C ALA A 57 -0.58 -7.19 10.31
N ILE A 58 -0.78 -7.34 8.99
CA ILE A 58 0.27 -7.72 8.04
C ILE A 58 1.40 -6.69 8.05
N ALA A 59 1.07 -5.40 7.99
CA ALA A 59 2.06 -4.34 7.98
C ALA A 59 2.90 -4.34 9.27
N ALA A 60 2.26 -4.51 10.45
CA ALA A 60 2.94 -4.62 11.73
C ALA A 60 3.87 -5.85 11.78
N SER A 61 3.39 -7.01 11.35
CA SER A 61 4.17 -8.25 11.31
C SER A 61 5.36 -8.15 10.36
N LYS A 62 5.19 -7.57 9.17
CA LYS A 62 6.29 -7.32 8.22
C LYS A 62 7.36 -6.40 8.81
N ARG A 63 6.97 -5.32 9.49
CA ARG A 63 7.92 -4.44 10.19
C ARG A 63 8.68 -5.19 11.28
N SER A 64 7.98 -5.97 12.10
CA SER A 64 8.59 -6.76 13.16
C SER A 64 9.60 -7.78 12.63
N LEU A 65 9.26 -8.47 11.54
CA LEU A 65 10.15 -9.39 10.85
C LEU A 65 11.39 -8.67 10.31
N ALA A 66 11.21 -7.55 9.60
CA ALA A 66 12.32 -6.76 9.05
C ALA A 66 13.30 -6.30 10.14
N LEU A 67 12.80 -5.84 11.30
CA LEU A 67 13.66 -5.45 12.42
C LEU A 67 14.48 -6.62 12.95
N ARG A 68 13.87 -7.80 13.13
CA ARG A 68 14.58 -9.00 13.59
C ARG A 68 15.63 -9.47 12.59
N CYS A 69 15.29 -9.46 11.30
CA CYS A 69 16.23 -9.77 10.22
C CYS A 69 17.39 -8.78 10.19
N ALA A 70 17.13 -7.48 10.40
CA ALA A 70 18.17 -6.45 10.42
C ALA A 70 19.19 -6.69 11.54
N VAL A 71 18.74 -7.09 12.74
CA VAL A 71 19.64 -7.44 13.86
C VAL A 71 20.57 -8.62 13.51
N LEU A 72 20.07 -9.56 12.71
CA LEU A 72 20.85 -10.72 12.26
C LEU A 72 21.66 -10.44 10.98
N SER A 73 21.57 -9.23 10.42
CA SER A 73 22.22 -8.90 9.16
C SER A 73 23.74 -9.06 9.27
N PRO A 74 24.39 -9.78 8.33
CA PRO A 74 25.83 -10.02 8.39
C PRO A 74 26.69 -8.76 8.51
N ILE A 75 26.20 -7.64 7.96
CA ILE A 75 26.92 -6.36 7.97
C ILE A 75 27.19 -5.82 9.39
N HIS A 76 26.42 -6.26 10.40
CA HIS A 76 26.64 -5.90 11.81
C HIS A 76 27.78 -6.70 12.45
N ARG A 77 28.25 -7.78 11.81
CA ARG A 77 29.34 -8.65 12.30
C ARG A 77 30.64 -8.43 11.55
N LEU A 78 30.66 -7.54 10.55
CA LEU A 78 31.86 -7.23 9.80
C LEU A 78 32.82 -6.40 10.67
N PRO A 79 34.12 -6.68 10.63
CA PRO A 79 35.14 -5.77 11.13
C PRO A 79 35.03 -4.39 10.46
N ASN A 80 35.47 -3.35 11.16
CA ASN A 80 35.41 -1.98 10.66
C ASN A 80 36.19 -1.82 9.35
N GLU A 81 37.28 -2.55 9.17
CA GLU A 81 38.13 -2.52 7.98
C GLU A 81 37.35 -2.97 6.74
N LEU A 82 36.52 -4.01 6.87
CA LEU A 82 35.68 -4.47 5.76
C LEU A 82 34.54 -3.48 5.47
N LEU A 83 33.99 -2.81 6.48
CA LEU A 83 33.01 -1.74 6.28
C LEU A 83 33.62 -0.55 5.52
N VAL A 84 34.86 -0.17 5.83
CA VAL A 84 35.59 0.88 5.10
C VAL A 84 35.74 0.51 3.64
N VAL A 85 36.17 -0.72 3.33
CA VAL A 85 36.31 -1.20 1.94
C VAL A 85 34.96 -1.12 1.20
N ILE A 86 33.88 -1.56 1.84
CA ILE A 86 32.52 -1.45 1.26
C ILE A 86 32.18 0.02 0.98
N PHE A 87 32.39 0.92 1.93
CA PHE A 87 32.08 2.33 1.77
C PHE A 87 32.90 2.98 0.65
N GLN A 88 34.18 2.65 0.50
CA GLN A 88 35.02 3.12 -0.61
C GLN A 88 34.46 2.75 -1.98
N HIS A 89 33.85 1.57 -2.10
CA HIS A 89 33.20 1.14 -3.33
C HIS A 89 31.82 1.77 -3.54
N CYS A 90 31.15 2.22 -2.48
CA CYS A 90 29.85 2.88 -2.56
C CYS A 90 29.93 4.39 -2.80
N ILE A 91 31.01 5.04 -2.33
CA ILE A 91 31.20 6.48 -2.47
C ILE A 91 31.81 6.75 -3.85
N PRO A 92 31.12 7.48 -4.75
CA PRO A 92 31.66 7.80 -6.06
C PRO A 92 32.91 8.68 -5.93
N PRO A 93 33.93 8.50 -6.79
CA PRO A 93 35.10 9.37 -6.80
C PRO A 93 34.67 10.81 -7.15
N ASP A 94 35.30 11.80 -6.52
CA ASP A 94 34.96 13.25 -6.46
C ASP A 94 34.68 13.99 -7.79
N ASN A 95 34.79 13.32 -8.94
CA ASN A 95 34.57 13.93 -10.25
C ASN A 95 33.09 14.13 -10.62
N ASP A 96 32.13 13.59 -9.85
CA ASP A 96 30.69 13.70 -10.15
C ASP A 96 29.93 14.61 -9.15
N ASN A 97 30.60 15.69 -8.74
CA ASN A 97 30.22 16.66 -7.71
C ASN A 97 28.99 17.55 -8.07
N ARG A 98 28.01 16.99 -8.79
CA ARG A 98 26.74 17.63 -9.14
C ARG A 98 25.57 17.13 -8.29
N ALA A 99 25.78 16.13 -7.43
CA ALA A 99 24.76 15.68 -6.49
C ALA A 99 24.47 16.79 -5.48
N SER A 100 23.18 17.07 -5.25
CA SER A 100 22.75 17.92 -4.14
C SER A 100 23.30 17.34 -2.83
N LEU A 101 23.57 18.18 -1.83
CA LEU A 101 24.09 17.74 -0.52
C LEU A 101 23.22 16.65 0.15
N GLY A 102 21.95 16.52 -0.27
CA GLY A 102 21.04 15.46 0.19
C GLY A 102 21.23 14.09 -0.47
N ASP A 103 21.88 14.03 -1.63
CA ASP A 103 22.03 12.82 -2.46
C ASP A 103 23.44 12.21 -2.39
N ASP A 104 24.40 12.87 -1.74
CA ASP A 104 25.73 12.31 -1.54
C ASP A 104 25.66 11.11 -0.57
N VAL A 105 26.15 9.97 -1.08
CA VAL A 105 26.20 8.67 -0.42
C VAL A 105 26.84 8.76 0.96
N ARG A 106 27.84 9.62 1.16
CA ARG A 106 28.49 9.83 2.47
C ARG A 106 27.46 10.24 3.53
N TRP A 107 26.58 11.19 3.22
CA TRP A 107 25.52 11.65 4.15
C TRP A 107 24.45 10.60 4.39
N ILE A 108 24.14 9.79 3.38
CA ILE A 108 23.20 8.67 3.52
C ILE A 108 23.79 7.63 4.49
N LEU A 109 25.04 7.23 4.29
CA LEU A 109 25.71 6.23 5.12
C LEU A 109 25.85 6.70 6.58
N LEU A 110 26.13 7.99 6.82
CA LEU A 110 26.16 8.59 8.15
C LEU A 110 24.82 8.49 8.91
N ARG A 111 23.70 8.28 8.22
CA ARG A 111 22.36 8.22 8.84
C ARG A 111 21.85 6.79 9.08
N VAL A 112 22.57 5.77 8.61
CA VAL A 112 22.14 4.36 8.71
C VAL A 112 22.11 3.87 10.16
N CYS A 113 23.26 3.92 10.87
CA CYS A 113 23.33 3.55 12.28
C CYS A 113 24.54 4.20 12.98
N ARG A 114 24.62 4.08 14.31
CA ARG A 114 25.73 4.64 15.10
C ARG A 114 27.09 4.04 14.73
N SER A 115 27.13 2.72 14.45
CA SER A 115 28.37 2.02 14.09
C SER A 115 28.93 2.54 12.78
N TRP A 116 28.10 2.68 11.74
CA TRP A 116 28.53 3.17 10.43
C TRP A 116 29.01 4.62 10.50
N ARG A 117 28.29 5.46 11.26
CA ARG A 117 28.73 6.84 11.52
C ARG A 117 30.11 6.88 12.13
N SER A 118 30.35 6.09 13.18
CA SER A 118 31.66 6.03 13.84
C SER A 118 32.78 5.59 12.90
N VAL A 119 32.51 4.64 11.99
CA VAL A 119 33.50 4.18 11.00
C VAL A 119 33.79 5.27 9.97
N LEU A 120 32.76 5.95 9.45
CA LEU A 120 32.91 7.04 8.47
C LEU A 120 33.64 8.25 9.04
N GLU A 121 33.28 8.69 10.24
CA GLU A 121 33.93 9.83 10.91
C GLU A 121 35.37 9.48 11.30
N GLY A 122 35.63 8.22 11.65
CA GLY A 122 36.96 7.73 12.03
C GLY A 122 37.89 7.38 10.85
N THR A 123 37.41 7.48 9.61
CA THR A 123 38.17 7.08 8.42
C THR A 123 38.33 8.25 7.45
N PRO A 124 39.41 9.06 7.57
CA PRO A 124 39.64 10.24 6.74
C PRO A 124 39.65 9.98 5.24
N THR A 125 40.01 8.77 4.79
CA THR A 125 40.09 8.41 3.37
C THR A 125 38.73 8.26 2.67
N LEU A 126 37.61 8.41 3.38
CA LEU A 126 36.24 8.31 2.83
C LEU A 126 35.63 9.67 2.49
N TRP A 127 36.32 10.76 2.82
CA TRP A 127 35.92 12.14 2.55
C TRP A 127 36.68 12.65 1.35
#